data_AF-A0A9Q1ALR3-F1
#
_entry.id   AF-A0A9Q1ALR3-F1
#
_cell.length_a   1.000
_cell.length_b   1.000
_cell.length_c   1.000
_cell.angle_alpha   90.00
_cell.angle_beta   90.00
_cell.angle_gamma   90.00
#
_symmetry.space_group_name_H-M   'P 1'
#
loop_
_entity.id
_entity.type
_entity.pdbx_description
1 polymer ?
#
loop_
_entity_poly.entity_id
_entity_poly.type
_entity_poly.pdbx_seq_one_letter_code
_entity_poly.pdbx_strand_id
1 'polypeptide(L)'
;MKKISCLIALQYRSSFYHVKFPGGLISLLSNCFELDADTNSTILLSGYVDHFQTLASEDIGWGCGWRNIQMLSSHLLSHRHDARELLFGGSGFVPDIPFLQRWLEIAWEKGFDALGSHHFNHSVYGSKHWIGTTECAAIFRSFGLRARIVDFGPKELQSFFLSVPGTSLTPTVMTANASDKRKAFQVYGPMDRYLVGRNSDVSQLDSIVNDKSQSTTNYMAGGSDHSMANRFPRKKEGHQVLLDWVWNYFSEESLTTSVQNQHVVITNRVPLYFQHDGHSRTIVGIQSRPQKNGVPQYNLLILDPAHVSNKPAAFFWLDY
;
A
#
# COMPACT_ATOMS: atom_id res chain seq x y z
N MET A 1 -20.66 19.05 -12.94
CA MET A 1 -21.68 18.33 -13.74
C MET A 1 -21.19 18.06 -15.17
N LYS A 2 -21.15 19.05 -16.10
CA LYS A 2 -20.75 18.81 -17.51
C LYS A 2 -19.38 18.14 -17.71
N LYS A 3 -18.35 18.52 -16.93
CA LYS A 3 -17.00 17.91 -17.00
C LYS A 3 -17.00 16.42 -16.60
N ILE A 4 -17.74 16.06 -15.54
CA ILE A 4 -17.83 14.68 -15.04
C ILE A 4 -18.59 13.80 -16.04
N SER A 5 -19.71 14.28 -16.60
CA SER A 5 -20.45 13.54 -17.61
C SER A 5 -19.61 13.24 -18.86
N CYS A 6 -18.79 14.22 -19.29
CA CYS A 6 -17.84 14.02 -20.38
C CYS A 6 -16.75 12.98 -20.03
N LEU A 7 -16.19 13.06 -18.81
CA LEU A 7 -15.20 12.09 -18.33
C LEU A 7 -15.76 10.66 -18.38
N ILE A 8 -16.97 10.45 -17.86
CA ILE A 8 -17.63 9.14 -17.85
C ILE A 8 -17.83 8.61 -19.28
N ALA A 9 -18.29 9.47 -20.20
CA ALA A 9 -18.54 9.08 -21.57
C ALA A 9 -17.26 8.73 -22.37
N LEU A 10 -16.12 9.33 -22.03
CA LEU A 10 -14.86 9.14 -22.72
C LEU A 10 -13.91 8.14 -22.05
N GLN A 11 -14.26 7.66 -20.86
CA GLN A 11 -13.40 6.79 -20.07
C GLN A 11 -13.14 5.45 -20.75
N TYR A 12 -11.87 5.03 -20.77
CA TYR A 12 -11.46 3.74 -21.29
C TYR A 12 -11.32 2.69 -20.20
N ARG A 13 -11.73 1.46 -20.53
CA ARG A 13 -11.49 0.28 -19.70
C ARG A 13 -10.01 -0.09 -19.76
N SER A 14 -9.38 -0.25 -18.61
CA SER A 14 -8.02 -0.78 -18.56
C SER A 14 -7.99 -2.25 -18.95
N SER A 15 -6.95 -2.64 -19.68
CA SER A 15 -6.60 -4.04 -19.86
C SER A 15 -5.97 -4.61 -18.57
N PHE A 16 -6.12 -5.91 -18.40
CA PHE A 16 -5.52 -6.69 -17.32
C PHE A 16 -5.16 -8.09 -17.84
N TYR A 17 -4.36 -8.83 -17.09
CA TYR A 17 -4.01 -10.20 -17.47
C TYR A 17 -5.19 -11.15 -17.17
N HIS A 18 -5.81 -11.66 -18.22
CA HIS A 18 -6.93 -12.58 -18.07
C HIS A 18 -6.45 -14.01 -17.78
N VAL A 19 -6.68 -14.46 -16.54
CA VAL A 19 -6.41 -15.84 -16.14
C VAL A 19 -7.49 -16.75 -16.71
N LYS A 20 -7.09 -17.70 -17.57
CA LYS A 20 -7.98 -18.69 -18.20
C LYS A 20 -8.37 -19.83 -17.25
N PHE A 21 -8.85 -19.49 -16.05
CA PHE A 21 -9.37 -20.43 -15.07
C PHE A 21 -10.77 -19.97 -14.64
N PRO A 22 -11.76 -20.87 -14.53
CA PRO A 22 -13.09 -20.50 -14.05
C PRO A 22 -13.03 -19.80 -12.68
N GLY A 23 -13.60 -18.59 -12.58
CA GLY A 23 -13.51 -17.78 -11.37
C GLY A 23 -12.23 -16.92 -11.23
N GLY A 24 -11.33 -16.98 -12.22
CA GLY A 24 -10.17 -16.09 -12.32
C GLY A 24 -9.01 -16.47 -11.41
N LEU A 25 -8.14 -15.49 -11.13
CA LEU A 25 -6.86 -15.70 -10.43
C LEU A 25 -7.04 -16.26 -9.02
N ILE A 26 -7.99 -15.72 -8.26
CA ILE A 26 -8.21 -16.12 -6.86
C ILE A 26 -8.74 -17.56 -6.78
N SER A 27 -9.66 -17.96 -7.68
CA SER A 27 -10.12 -19.35 -7.76
C SER A 27 -9.01 -20.31 -8.18
N LEU A 28 -8.12 -19.89 -9.08
CA LEU A 28 -6.92 -20.67 -9.42
C LEU A 28 -6.02 -20.86 -8.19
N LEU A 29 -5.76 -19.78 -7.42
CA LEU A 29 -4.98 -19.86 -6.18
C LEU A 29 -5.63 -20.80 -5.15
N SER A 30 -6.95 -20.69 -4.95
CA SER A 30 -7.70 -21.58 -4.07
C SER A 30 -7.50 -23.03 -4.47
N ASN A 31 -7.68 -23.33 -5.77
CA ASN A 31 -7.51 -24.68 -6.28
C ASN A 31 -6.07 -25.19 -6.12
N CYS A 32 -5.06 -24.34 -6.32
CA CYS A 32 -3.67 -24.72 -6.07
C CYS A 32 -3.41 -25.09 -4.61
N PHE A 33 -3.94 -24.33 -3.64
CA PHE A 33 -3.80 -24.65 -2.22
C PHE A 33 -4.63 -25.86 -1.78
N GLU A 34 -5.79 -26.07 -2.40
CA GLU A 34 -6.62 -27.27 -2.17
C GLU A 34 -5.92 -28.55 -2.63
N LEU A 35 -5.11 -28.46 -3.70
CA LEU A 35 -4.31 -29.55 -4.23
C LEU A 35 -2.95 -29.72 -3.52
N ASP A 36 -2.55 -28.77 -2.68
CA ASP A 36 -1.30 -28.86 -1.91
C ASP A 36 -1.43 -29.94 -0.81
N ALA A 37 -0.34 -30.64 -0.54
CA ALA A 37 -0.30 -31.72 0.44
C ALA A 37 -0.30 -31.20 1.89
N ASP A 38 0.07 -29.93 2.12
CA ASP A 38 0.10 -29.31 3.45
C ASP A 38 -1.27 -28.78 3.90
N THR A 39 -2.14 -29.69 4.30
CA THR A 39 -3.47 -29.39 4.86
C THR A 39 -3.44 -28.90 6.31
N ASN A 40 -2.27 -28.85 6.95
CA ASN A 40 -2.14 -28.34 8.31
C ASN A 40 -2.15 -26.81 8.36
N SER A 41 -2.00 -26.16 7.21
CA SER A 41 -2.02 -24.71 7.10
C SER A 41 -3.44 -24.19 6.86
N THR A 42 -3.78 -23.01 7.39
CA THR A 42 -5.04 -22.33 7.08
C THR A 42 -4.78 -21.17 6.14
N ILE A 43 -5.43 -21.15 4.99
CA ILE A 43 -5.30 -20.13 3.95
C ILE A 43 -6.61 -19.34 3.90
N LEU A 44 -6.51 -18.02 4.04
CA LEU A 44 -7.61 -17.09 3.83
C LEU A 44 -7.31 -16.23 2.61
N LEU A 45 -8.20 -16.24 1.62
CA LEU A 45 -8.11 -15.46 0.39
C LEU A 45 -9.16 -14.34 0.39
N SER A 46 -8.86 -13.22 -0.27
CA SER A 46 -9.87 -12.23 -0.65
C SER A 46 -10.89 -12.85 -1.62
N GLY A 47 -11.97 -12.13 -1.91
CA GLY A 47 -12.82 -12.47 -3.05
C GLY A 47 -12.09 -12.24 -4.39
N TYR A 48 -12.78 -12.42 -5.53
CA TYR A 48 -12.27 -12.14 -6.88
C TYR A 48 -11.43 -10.85 -7.00
N VAL A 49 -10.30 -10.93 -7.69
CA VAL A 49 -9.40 -9.82 -8.03
C VAL A 49 -8.79 -10.07 -9.41
N ASP A 50 -8.82 -9.05 -10.28
CA ASP A 50 -8.04 -9.04 -11.52
C ASP A 50 -6.63 -8.54 -11.25
N HIS A 51 -5.61 -9.17 -11.84
CA HIS A 51 -4.23 -8.69 -11.75
C HIS A 51 -3.94 -7.65 -12.83
N PHE A 52 -3.70 -6.41 -12.40
CA PHE A 52 -3.25 -5.32 -13.23
C PHE A 52 -1.73 -5.17 -13.13
N GLN A 53 -1.04 -5.55 -14.19
CA GLN A 53 0.40 -5.41 -14.28
C GLN A 53 0.81 -4.06 -14.87
N THR A 54 1.98 -3.60 -14.48
CA THR A 54 2.67 -2.46 -15.07
C THR A 54 3.04 -2.75 -16.53
N LEU A 55 2.81 -1.78 -17.40
CA LEU A 55 3.12 -1.85 -18.82
C LEU A 55 4.42 -1.08 -19.09
N ALA A 56 5.37 -1.73 -19.75
CA ALA A 56 6.69 -1.16 -20.05
C ALA A 56 6.62 0.16 -20.82
N SER A 57 5.62 0.32 -21.68
CA SER A 57 5.39 1.51 -22.49
C SER A 57 4.67 2.65 -21.77
N GLU A 58 4.02 2.38 -20.63
CA GLU A 58 3.10 3.33 -20.01
C GLU A 58 3.61 3.75 -18.62
N ASP A 59 3.76 2.79 -17.72
CA ASP A 59 3.77 3.06 -16.28
C ASP A 59 4.93 2.40 -15.51
N ILE A 60 5.92 1.85 -16.22
CA ILE A 60 7.12 1.27 -15.59
C ILE A 60 7.86 2.29 -14.72
N GLY A 61 8.16 1.88 -13.49
CA GLY A 61 8.88 2.68 -12.50
C GLY A 61 8.04 3.73 -11.79
N TRP A 62 6.73 3.82 -12.02
CA TRP A 62 5.87 4.80 -11.32
C TRP A 62 4.40 4.39 -11.13
N GLY A 63 3.92 3.42 -11.89
CA GLY A 63 2.51 3.02 -11.97
C GLY A 63 1.97 2.19 -10.82
N CYS A 64 2.81 1.70 -9.90
CA CYS A 64 2.42 0.65 -8.96
C CYS A 64 1.19 1.02 -8.11
N GLY A 65 1.13 2.24 -7.58
CA GLY A 65 -0.03 2.69 -6.79
C GLY A 65 -1.32 2.75 -7.61
N TRP A 66 -1.22 3.19 -8.87
CA TRP A 66 -2.35 3.20 -9.80
C TRP A 66 -2.85 1.79 -10.14
N ARG A 67 -1.94 0.87 -10.42
CA ARG A 67 -2.27 -0.55 -10.68
C ARG A 67 -2.90 -1.23 -9.45
N ASN A 68 -2.44 -0.89 -8.24
CA ASN A 68 -3.08 -1.39 -7.02
C ASN A 68 -4.51 -0.83 -6.83
N ILE A 69 -4.77 0.44 -7.18
CA ILE A 69 -6.16 0.97 -7.21
C ILE A 69 -7.01 0.18 -8.21
N GLN A 70 -6.46 -0.17 -9.37
CA GLN A 70 -7.17 -0.99 -10.36
C GLN A 70 -7.51 -2.39 -9.81
N MET A 71 -6.56 -3.05 -9.13
CA MET A 71 -6.80 -4.34 -8.49
C MET A 71 -7.90 -4.26 -7.42
N LEU A 72 -7.84 -3.29 -6.50
CA LEU A 72 -8.89 -3.07 -5.50
C LEU A 72 -10.25 -2.76 -6.15
N SER A 73 -10.25 -1.96 -7.21
CA SER A 73 -11.46 -1.61 -7.94
C SER A 73 -12.11 -2.82 -8.61
N SER A 74 -11.33 -3.75 -9.17
CA SER A 74 -11.87 -4.98 -9.79
C SER A 74 -12.68 -5.82 -8.80
N HIS A 75 -12.19 -5.94 -7.57
CA HIS A 75 -12.87 -6.64 -6.50
C HIS A 75 -14.18 -5.95 -6.11
N LEU A 76 -14.12 -4.63 -5.92
CA LEU A 76 -15.30 -3.84 -5.52
C LEU A 76 -16.39 -3.92 -6.60
N LEU A 77 -16.02 -3.76 -7.87
CA LEU A 77 -16.97 -3.81 -8.99
C LEU A 77 -17.60 -5.20 -9.18
N SER A 78 -16.92 -6.28 -8.78
CA SER A 78 -17.42 -7.65 -8.94
C SER A 78 -18.32 -8.14 -7.79
N HIS A 79 -18.10 -7.69 -6.55
CA HIS A 79 -18.85 -8.19 -5.37
C HIS A 79 -19.85 -7.20 -4.79
N ARG A 80 -19.71 -5.90 -5.08
CA ARG A 80 -20.50 -4.86 -4.43
C ARG A 80 -21.34 -4.10 -5.44
N HIS A 81 -22.66 -4.30 -5.36
CA HIS A 81 -23.61 -3.60 -6.22
C HIS A 81 -23.53 -2.08 -6.07
N ASP A 82 -23.47 -1.59 -4.84
CA ASP A 82 -23.33 -0.16 -4.54
C ASP A 82 -22.04 0.44 -5.13
N ALA A 83 -20.92 -0.28 -5.00
CA ALA A 83 -19.66 0.15 -5.61
C ALA A 83 -19.75 0.15 -7.15
N ARG A 84 -20.43 -0.82 -7.75
CA ARG A 84 -20.63 -0.89 -9.21
C ARG A 84 -21.44 0.27 -9.77
N GLU A 85 -22.43 0.76 -9.03
CA GLU A 85 -23.25 1.92 -9.41
C GLU A 85 -22.53 3.25 -9.19
N LEU A 86 -21.67 3.35 -8.19
CA LEU A 86 -21.04 4.60 -7.77
C LEU A 86 -19.66 4.83 -8.39
N LEU A 87 -18.80 3.81 -8.39
CA LEU A 87 -17.41 3.96 -8.80
C LEU A 87 -17.30 4.38 -10.26
N PHE A 88 -16.44 5.38 -10.48
CA PHE A 88 -16.10 5.90 -11.80
C PHE A 88 -17.31 6.31 -12.63
N GLY A 89 -18.35 6.81 -11.95
CA GLY A 89 -19.59 7.25 -12.56
C GLY A 89 -20.50 6.12 -13.04
N GLY A 90 -20.43 4.96 -12.40
CA GLY A 90 -21.28 3.81 -12.71
C GLY A 90 -20.92 3.14 -14.04
N SER A 91 -19.67 3.29 -14.49
CA SER A 91 -19.19 2.71 -15.76
C SER A 91 -19.24 1.18 -15.78
N GLY A 92 -19.25 0.54 -14.60
CA GLY A 92 -19.21 -0.91 -14.44
C GLY A 92 -17.87 -1.53 -14.83
N PHE A 93 -16.80 -0.74 -14.93
CA PHE A 93 -15.46 -1.22 -15.25
C PHE A 93 -14.34 -0.39 -14.62
N VAL A 94 -13.15 -1.01 -14.52
CA VAL A 94 -11.94 -0.37 -14.01
C VAL A 94 -11.32 0.55 -15.08
N PRO A 95 -11.16 1.86 -14.81
CA PRO A 95 -10.55 2.82 -15.74
C PRO A 95 -9.05 2.59 -15.93
N ASP A 96 -8.48 3.10 -17.01
CA ASP A 96 -7.03 3.25 -17.17
C ASP A 96 -6.41 4.30 -16.22
N ILE A 97 -5.07 4.39 -16.21
CA ILE A 97 -4.33 5.29 -15.31
C ILE A 97 -4.67 6.77 -15.58
N PRO A 98 -4.66 7.29 -16.83
CA PRO A 98 -5.08 8.67 -17.10
C PRO A 98 -6.46 9.02 -16.53
N PHE A 99 -7.45 8.13 -16.64
CA PHE A 99 -8.76 8.38 -16.07
C PHE A 99 -8.78 8.29 -14.54
N LEU A 100 -7.99 7.39 -13.93
CA LEU A 100 -7.80 7.39 -12.47
C LEU A 100 -7.17 8.69 -11.96
N GLN A 101 -6.20 9.26 -12.70
CA GLN A 101 -5.62 10.57 -12.37
C GLN A 101 -6.69 11.67 -12.39
N ARG A 102 -7.58 11.68 -13.38
CA ARG A 102 -8.71 12.62 -13.43
C ARG A 102 -9.68 12.42 -12.26
N TRP A 103 -9.96 11.18 -11.88
CA TRP A 103 -10.80 10.93 -10.71
C TRP A 103 -10.17 11.39 -9.40
N LEU A 104 -8.85 11.30 -9.26
CA LEU A 104 -8.13 11.86 -8.12
C LEU A 104 -8.22 13.38 -8.09
N GLU A 105 -8.01 14.06 -9.23
CA GLU A 105 -8.19 15.52 -9.32
C GLU A 105 -9.61 15.94 -8.94
N ILE A 106 -10.63 15.21 -9.39
CA ILE A 106 -12.03 15.45 -9.00
C ILE A 106 -12.24 15.20 -7.50
N ALA A 107 -11.60 14.19 -6.92
CA ALA A 107 -11.66 13.96 -5.47
C ALA A 107 -11.09 15.16 -4.70
N TRP A 108 -9.96 15.71 -5.16
CA TRP A 108 -9.37 16.92 -4.60
C TRP A 108 -10.26 18.15 -4.76
N GLU A 109 -10.87 18.37 -5.93
CA GLU A 109 -11.84 19.45 -6.16
C GLU A 109 -13.05 19.37 -5.19
N LYS A 110 -13.43 18.15 -4.79
CA LYS A 110 -14.48 17.90 -3.78
C LYS A 110 -14.01 18.07 -2.33
N GLY A 111 -12.74 18.41 -2.11
CA GLY A 111 -12.15 18.63 -0.78
C GLY A 111 -11.64 17.37 -0.08
N PHE A 112 -11.56 16.23 -0.76
CA PHE A 112 -10.87 15.06 -0.21
C PHE A 112 -9.36 15.27 -0.28
N ASP A 113 -8.63 14.88 0.77
CA ASP A 113 -7.17 14.90 0.80
C ASP A 113 -6.53 16.22 0.34
N ALA A 114 -6.92 17.33 0.98
CA ALA A 114 -6.42 18.66 0.64
C ALA A 114 -4.88 18.76 0.70
N LEU A 115 -4.23 18.04 1.62
CA LEU A 115 -2.77 18.05 1.72
C LEU A 115 -2.10 17.30 0.57
N GLY A 116 -2.57 16.10 0.22
CA GLY A 116 -2.10 15.42 -0.99
C GLY A 116 -2.34 16.28 -2.23
N SER A 117 -3.49 16.94 -2.33
CA SER A 117 -3.77 17.88 -3.41
C SER A 117 -2.75 19.02 -3.51
N HIS A 118 -2.46 19.69 -2.39
CA HIS A 118 -1.44 20.74 -2.35
C HIS A 118 -0.04 20.23 -2.68
N HIS A 119 0.31 19.02 -2.24
CA HIS A 119 1.59 18.38 -2.58
C HIS A 119 1.75 18.33 -4.11
N PHE A 120 0.76 17.76 -4.81
CA PHE A 120 0.81 17.61 -6.26
C PHE A 120 0.43 18.89 -7.02
N ASN A 121 0.44 20.07 -6.38
CA ASN A 121 0.03 21.34 -6.98
C ASN A 121 -1.33 21.24 -7.69
N HIS A 122 -2.26 20.49 -7.08
CA HIS A 122 -3.62 20.22 -7.56
C HIS A 122 -3.72 19.51 -8.91
N SER A 123 -2.64 18.89 -9.42
CA SER A 123 -2.62 18.31 -10.77
C SER A 123 -1.75 17.05 -10.84
N VAL A 124 -2.34 15.95 -11.34
CA VAL A 124 -1.63 14.68 -11.61
C VAL A 124 -1.93 14.11 -12.99
N TYR A 125 -2.95 14.59 -13.69
CA TYR A 125 -3.28 14.10 -15.01
C TYR A 125 -2.15 14.33 -16.02
N GLY A 126 -1.82 13.29 -16.76
CA GLY A 126 -0.76 13.31 -17.78
C GLY A 126 0.65 13.30 -17.20
N SER A 127 0.79 13.18 -15.87
CA SER A 127 2.07 13.09 -15.19
C SER A 127 2.44 11.65 -14.85
N LYS A 128 3.69 11.44 -14.43
CA LYS A 128 4.23 10.14 -13.98
C LYS A 128 4.43 10.10 -12.46
N HIS A 129 3.57 10.78 -11.71
CA HIS A 129 3.69 10.85 -10.26
C HIS A 129 3.43 9.51 -9.60
N TRP A 130 4.27 9.21 -8.61
CA TRP A 130 4.03 8.15 -7.65
C TRP A 130 2.90 8.59 -6.73
N ILE A 131 2.05 7.63 -6.35
CA ILE A 131 0.98 7.84 -5.37
C ILE A 131 1.05 6.74 -4.31
N GLY A 132 0.37 6.98 -3.19
CA GLY A 132 0.31 6.08 -2.05
C GLY A 132 -1.11 5.80 -1.57
N THR A 133 -1.18 5.39 -0.30
CA THR A 133 -2.43 5.03 0.38
C THR A 133 -3.37 6.22 0.56
N THR A 134 -2.85 7.45 0.65
CA THR A 134 -3.64 8.70 0.80
C THR A 134 -4.46 8.98 -0.44
N GLU A 135 -3.85 8.97 -1.62
CA GLU A 135 -4.53 9.22 -2.90
C GLU A 135 -5.54 8.10 -3.21
N CYS A 136 -5.14 6.84 -2.97
CA CYS A 136 -6.03 5.69 -3.09
C CYS A 136 -7.29 5.85 -2.21
N ALA A 137 -7.11 6.22 -0.93
CA ALA A 137 -8.23 6.46 -0.03
C ALA A 137 -9.07 7.68 -0.47
N ALA A 138 -8.45 8.74 -0.98
CA ALA A 138 -9.14 9.93 -1.46
C ALA A 138 -10.11 9.59 -2.61
N ILE A 139 -9.65 8.80 -3.60
CA ILE A 139 -10.50 8.32 -4.71
C ILE A 139 -11.71 7.57 -4.16
N PHE A 140 -11.51 6.50 -3.38
CA PHE A 140 -12.62 5.67 -2.91
C PHE A 140 -13.58 6.43 -1.99
N ARG A 141 -13.07 7.28 -1.09
CA ARG A 141 -13.90 8.13 -0.22
C ARG A 141 -14.72 9.15 -1.02
N SER A 142 -14.20 9.66 -2.13
CA SER A 142 -14.93 10.60 -2.99
C SER A 142 -16.15 10.00 -3.70
N PHE A 143 -16.23 8.66 -3.76
CA PHE A 143 -17.38 7.89 -4.22
C PHE A 143 -18.27 7.38 -3.07
N GLY A 144 -18.01 7.83 -1.83
CA GLY A 144 -18.80 7.43 -0.67
C GLY A 144 -18.40 6.09 -0.05
N LEU A 145 -17.32 5.45 -0.52
CA LEU A 145 -16.84 4.20 0.08
C LEU A 145 -16.01 4.47 1.33
N ARG A 146 -16.16 3.59 2.33
CA ARG A 146 -15.30 3.63 3.52
C ARG A 146 -13.93 3.06 3.17
N ALA A 147 -12.90 3.91 3.20
CA ALA A 147 -11.50 3.50 3.13
C ALA A 147 -10.77 3.91 4.41
N ARG A 148 -10.04 2.98 5.03
CA ARG A 148 -9.23 3.23 6.23
C ARG A 148 -7.76 2.98 5.90
N ILE A 149 -6.91 3.92 6.30
CA ILE A 149 -5.45 3.76 6.23
C ILE A 149 -5.00 3.32 7.62
N VAL A 150 -4.17 2.28 7.66
CA VAL A 150 -3.50 1.81 8.87
C VAL A 150 -2.01 1.93 8.63
N ASP A 151 -1.33 2.60 9.56
CA ASP A 151 0.12 2.82 9.50
C ASP A 151 0.81 1.94 10.55
N PHE A 152 1.87 1.26 10.14
CA PHE A 152 2.71 0.39 10.96
C PHE A 152 4.08 1.02 11.24
N GLY A 153 4.19 2.35 11.10
CA GLY A 153 5.37 3.12 11.45
C GLY A 153 5.71 3.10 12.95
N PRO A 154 6.94 3.50 13.31
CA PRO A 154 7.37 3.59 14.69
C PRO A 154 6.46 4.53 15.50
N LYS A 155 6.16 4.17 16.75
CA LYS A 155 5.24 4.93 17.63
C LYS A 155 5.67 6.38 17.83
N GLU A 156 6.97 6.63 17.74
CA GLU A 156 7.59 7.95 17.87
C GLU A 156 7.18 8.90 16.74
N LEU A 157 6.73 8.36 15.60
CA LEU A 157 6.23 9.16 14.48
C LEU A 157 4.72 9.41 14.54
N GLN A 158 4.00 8.83 15.50
CA GLN A 158 2.53 8.91 15.61
C GLN A 158 2.00 10.34 15.65
N SER A 159 2.72 11.28 16.28
CA SER A 159 2.34 12.69 16.37
C SER A 159 2.51 13.48 15.06
N PHE A 160 3.27 12.95 14.11
CA PHE A 160 3.50 13.57 12.80
C PHE A 160 2.51 13.09 11.74
N PHE A 161 1.72 12.07 12.06
CA PHE A 161 0.68 11.56 11.17
C PHE A 161 -0.65 12.22 11.49
N LEU A 162 -1.36 12.65 10.46
CA LEU A 162 -2.74 13.09 10.62
C LEU A 162 -3.60 11.90 11.01
N SER A 163 -3.92 11.83 12.30
CA SER A 163 -4.92 10.92 12.83
C SER A 163 -6.23 11.15 12.07
N VAL A 164 -6.69 10.12 11.36
CA VAL A 164 -8.06 10.06 10.84
C VAL A 164 -9.01 10.25 12.04
N PRO A 165 -10.02 11.14 11.96
CA PRO A 165 -10.96 11.34 13.06
C PRO A 165 -11.58 10.01 13.50
N GLY A 166 -11.47 9.67 14.80
CA GLY A 166 -12.11 8.50 15.40
C GLY A 166 -11.21 7.36 15.92
N THR A 167 -9.88 7.50 15.92
CA THR A 167 -8.95 6.45 16.40
C THR A 167 -8.38 6.66 17.82
N SER A 168 -8.74 7.72 18.53
CA SER A 168 -8.27 7.92 19.91
C SER A 168 -9.18 7.21 20.92
N LEU A 169 -8.72 6.09 21.46
CA LEU A 169 -9.25 5.55 22.72
C LEU A 169 -8.69 6.41 23.88
N THR A 170 -9.45 7.44 24.26
CA THR A 170 -9.44 8.18 25.56
C THR A 170 -8.30 9.21 25.84
N PRO A 171 -8.42 10.06 26.88
CA PRO A 171 -9.21 11.29 26.90
C PRO A 171 -8.35 12.57 27.01
N THR A 172 -8.96 13.68 26.58
CA THR A 172 -8.45 15.06 26.59
C THR A 172 -7.74 15.47 27.88
N VAL A 173 -6.49 15.93 27.75
CA VAL A 173 -5.90 16.89 28.69
C VAL A 173 -5.38 18.07 27.88
N MET A 174 -6.11 19.18 27.97
CA MET A 174 -5.63 20.49 27.54
C MET A 174 -4.60 20.99 28.54
N THR A 175 -3.38 21.23 28.09
CA THR A 175 -2.51 22.24 28.68
C THR A 175 -1.86 23.01 27.54
N ALA A 176 -2.40 24.19 27.25
CA ALA A 176 -1.71 25.21 26.48
C ALA A 176 -0.56 25.78 27.33
N ASN A 177 0.59 26.05 26.72
CA ASN A 177 1.32 27.31 26.88
C ASN A 177 2.49 27.48 25.90
N ALA A 178 2.53 28.68 25.34
CA ALA A 178 3.66 29.51 24.91
C ALA A 178 4.57 29.09 23.73
N SER A 179 4.39 29.85 22.65
CA SER A 179 5.42 30.44 21.80
C SER A 179 6.53 29.54 21.27
N ASP A 180 6.25 28.87 20.16
CA ASP A 180 7.31 28.57 19.21
C ASP A 180 6.83 28.91 17.79
N LYS A 181 7.68 29.58 17.03
CA LYS A 181 7.38 30.01 15.66
C LYS A 181 7.17 28.75 14.83
N ARG A 182 5.91 28.37 14.61
CA ARG A 182 5.52 27.23 13.78
C ARG A 182 6.05 27.45 12.37
N LYS A 183 7.24 26.94 12.05
CA LYS A 183 7.51 26.45 10.70
C LYS A 183 6.36 25.49 10.40
N ALA A 184 5.61 25.75 9.34
CA ALA A 184 4.58 24.84 8.89
C ALA A 184 5.23 23.45 8.78
N PHE A 185 4.80 22.52 9.64
CA PHE A 185 5.27 21.14 9.57
C PHE A 185 4.84 20.62 8.22
N GLN A 186 5.80 20.43 7.31
CA GLN A 186 5.56 19.83 6.02
C GLN A 186 5.33 18.35 6.28
N VAL A 187 4.05 17.96 6.36
CA VAL A 187 3.64 16.57 6.56
C VAL A 187 3.70 15.89 5.21
N TYR A 188 4.50 14.83 5.15
CA TYR A 188 4.76 14.07 3.95
C TYR A 188 4.14 12.67 4.10
N GLY A 189 3.41 12.22 3.09
CA GLY A 189 2.98 10.84 2.92
C GLY A 189 4.14 9.86 2.71
N PRO A 190 3.90 8.54 2.80
CA PRO A 190 4.96 7.54 2.77
C PRO A 190 5.78 7.49 1.46
N MET A 191 5.19 7.92 0.34
CA MET A 191 5.87 7.94 -0.97
C MET A 191 6.61 9.24 -1.26
N ASP A 192 6.43 10.25 -0.42
CA ASP A 192 6.86 11.62 -0.68
C ASP A 192 8.38 11.79 -0.67
N ARG A 193 9.10 10.95 0.08
CA ARG A 193 10.57 10.95 0.11
C ARG A 193 11.17 10.70 -1.28
N TYR A 194 10.43 10.01 -2.15
CA TYR A 194 10.85 9.69 -3.51
C TYR A 194 10.48 10.74 -4.55
N LEU A 195 9.66 11.73 -4.18
CA LEU A 195 9.26 12.83 -5.04
C LEU A 195 10.31 13.95 -5.09
N VAL A 196 11.20 14.05 -4.09
CA VAL A 196 12.22 15.13 -3.95
C VAL A 196 13.50 14.86 -4.79
N GLY A 197 13.40 14.10 -5.88
CA GLY A 197 14.56 13.54 -6.57
C GLY A 197 14.67 13.89 -8.06
N ARG A 198 14.54 15.16 -8.46
CA ARG A 198 15.06 15.71 -9.74
C ARG A 198 14.72 17.20 -9.88
N ASN A 199 15.73 18.05 -9.65
CA ASN A 199 15.82 19.50 -9.94
C ASN A 199 15.95 20.37 -8.69
N SER A 200 17.20 20.51 -8.25
CA SER A 200 17.72 21.81 -7.82
C SER A 200 19.22 21.80 -8.05
N ASP A 201 19.62 22.56 -9.06
CA ASP A 201 20.99 22.83 -9.43
C ASP A 201 21.83 23.25 -8.22
N VAL A 202 23.02 22.67 -8.19
CA VAL A 202 24.13 23.09 -7.35
C VAL A 202 24.46 24.55 -7.70
N SER A 203 24.25 25.46 -6.75
CA SER A 203 25.02 26.69 -6.70
C SER A 203 25.27 27.11 -5.25
N GLN A 204 26.55 26.96 -4.89
CA GLN A 204 27.33 27.86 -4.04
C GLN A 204 26.89 28.04 -2.58
N LEU A 205 27.62 27.35 -1.69
CA LEU A 205 28.44 28.10 -0.75
C LEU A 205 29.83 27.46 -0.69
N ASP A 206 30.74 28.11 -1.41
CA ASP A 206 32.15 27.80 -1.45
C ASP A 206 32.88 28.37 -0.22
N SER A 207 34.04 27.76 0.03
CA SER A 207 35.21 28.26 0.75
C SER A 207 35.17 28.08 2.29
N ILE A 208 36.18 27.49 2.96
CA ILE A 208 37.62 27.76 2.83
C ILE A 208 38.46 26.53 3.28
N VAL A 209 39.27 26.02 2.34
CA VAL A 209 40.70 25.63 2.41
C VAL A 209 41.15 24.30 3.08
N ASN A 210 41.71 23.43 2.22
CA ASN A 210 42.91 22.54 2.29
C ASN A 210 43.29 21.92 3.66
N ASP A 211 43.67 20.64 3.74
CA ASP A 211 44.82 20.10 3.00
C ASP A 211 44.80 18.56 2.80
N LYS A 212 45.51 18.14 1.75
CA LYS A 212 45.69 16.77 1.26
C LYS A 212 46.72 16.02 2.11
N SER A 213 46.50 14.72 2.36
CA SER A 213 47.45 13.65 1.96
C SER A 213 47.09 12.27 2.51
N GLN A 214 46.98 11.30 1.59
CA GLN A 214 47.56 9.94 1.61
C GLN A 214 47.34 9.08 2.87
N SER A 215 46.51 8.04 2.80
CA SER A 215 46.89 6.67 2.43
C SER A 215 48.17 6.16 3.12
N THR A 216 48.05 5.35 4.17
CA THR A 216 48.51 3.94 4.19
C THR A 216 48.38 3.30 5.58
N THR A 217 47.92 2.05 5.53
CA THR A 217 48.03 0.92 6.47
C THR A 217 49.12 0.94 7.57
N ASN A 218 48.77 0.57 8.81
CA ASN A 218 49.17 -0.68 9.53
C ASN A 218 49.49 -0.58 11.05
N TYR A 219 49.02 -1.62 11.77
CA TYR A 219 49.44 -2.23 13.06
C TYR A 219 49.15 -1.60 14.46
N MET A 220 48.19 -2.25 15.14
CA MET A 220 48.20 -2.89 16.48
C MET A 220 48.48 -2.16 17.81
N ALA A 221 47.49 -2.40 18.71
CA ALA A 221 47.53 -2.68 20.15
C ALA A 221 47.58 -1.53 21.19
N GLY A 222 46.58 -1.53 22.08
CA GLY A 222 46.57 -0.80 23.35
C GLY A 222 45.16 -0.44 23.82
N GLY A 223 44.61 -1.20 24.78
CA GLY A 223 43.19 -1.12 25.19
C GLY A 223 42.83 0.01 26.16
N SER A 224 41.53 0.33 26.22
CA SER A 224 40.71 0.33 27.45
C SER A 224 39.30 0.84 27.15
N ASP A 225 38.33 0.21 27.84
CA ASP A 225 36.88 0.37 27.76
C ASP A 225 36.35 1.80 27.92
N HIS A 226 35.34 2.16 27.12
CA HIS A 226 33.97 2.30 27.63
C HIS A 226 32.94 2.43 26.50
N SER A 227 32.05 1.43 26.49
CA SER A 227 30.77 1.28 25.80
C SER A 227 29.94 2.55 25.54
N MET A 228 29.44 2.70 24.30
CA MET A 228 28.02 3.00 24.01
C MET A 228 27.71 2.69 22.52
N ALA A 229 27.80 1.41 22.15
CA ALA A 229 27.12 0.92 20.96
C ALA A 229 25.64 0.70 21.31
N ASN A 230 24.77 1.64 20.93
CA ASN A 230 23.32 1.43 20.98
C ASN A 230 22.94 0.35 19.95
N ARG A 231 22.92 -0.91 20.42
CA ARG A 231 22.13 -1.99 19.85
C ARG A 231 20.69 -1.52 19.76
N PHE A 232 20.12 -1.48 18.55
CA PHE A 232 18.67 -1.48 18.37
C PHE A 232 18.19 -2.94 18.28
N PRO A 233 17.52 -3.51 19.29
CA PRO A 233 16.88 -4.80 19.16
C PRO A 233 15.37 -4.56 18.99
N ARG A 234 14.87 -4.33 17.76
CA ARG A 234 13.41 -4.13 17.58
C ARG A 234 12.83 -4.38 16.18
N LYS A 235 13.42 -5.23 15.34
CA LYS A 235 12.84 -5.56 14.01
C LYS A 235 11.74 -6.63 14.04
N LYS A 236 11.71 -7.54 15.02
CA LYS A 236 10.75 -8.66 15.04
C LYS A 236 9.33 -8.29 15.48
N GLU A 237 9.19 -7.29 16.35
CA GLU A 237 7.88 -6.92 16.93
C GLU A 237 6.95 -6.24 15.92
N GLY A 238 7.46 -5.31 15.09
CA GLY A 238 6.62 -4.54 14.17
C GLY A 238 6.01 -5.37 13.03
N HIS A 239 6.79 -6.30 12.46
CA HIS A 239 6.29 -7.19 11.40
C HIS A 239 5.20 -8.13 11.92
N GLN A 240 5.34 -8.64 13.14
CA GLN A 240 4.32 -9.51 13.73
C GLN A 240 2.99 -8.78 13.90
N VAL A 241 3.01 -7.52 14.35
CA VAL A 241 1.79 -6.71 14.49
C VAL A 241 1.07 -6.51 13.15
N LEU A 242 1.81 -6.30 12.06
CA LEU A 242 1.24 -6.24 10.71
C LEU A 242 0.59 -7.58 10.33
N LEU A 243 1.30 -8.69 10.51
CA LEU A 243 0.81 -10.02 10.16
C LEU A 243 -0.44 -10.39 10.97
N ASP A 244 -0.45 -10.13 12.27
CA ASP A 244 -1.60 -10.35 13.16
C ASP A 244 -2.80 -9.49 12.74
N TRP A 245 -2.54 -8.24 12.34
CA TRP A 245 -3.59 -7.34 11.85
C TRP A 245 -4.22 -7.85 10.54
N VAL A 246 -3.38 -8.29 9.59
CA VAL A 246 -3.85 -8.87 8.32
C VAL A 246 -4.61 -10.17 8.56
N TRP A 247 -4.11 -11.04 9.45
CA TRP A 247 -4.79 -12.27 9.84
C TRP A 247 -6.19 -11.97 10.37
N ASN A 248 -6.31 -11.04 11.33
CA ASN A 248 -7.59 -10.66 11.90
C ASN A 248 -8.53 -10.05 10.84
N TYR A 249 -8.01 -9.23 9.92
CA TYR A 249 -8.78 -8.62 8.85
C TYR A 249 -9.48 -9.66 7.95
N PHE A 250 -8.76 -10.72 7.56
CA PHE A 250 -9.32 -11.80 6.75
C PHE A 250 -10.13 -12.81 7.56
N SER A 251 -9.83 -12.99 8.85
CA SER A 251 -10.51 -13.97 9.71
C SER A 251 -11.87 -13.50 10.24
N GLU A 252 -12.13 -12.19 10.30
CA GLU A 252 -13.31 -11.62 10.97
C GLU A 252 -14.66 -12.09 10.36
N GLU A 253 -14.68 -12.57 9.11
CA GLU A 253 -15.89 -13.06 8.43
C GLU A 253 -15.93 -14.59 8.25
N SER A 254 -14.78 -15.28 8.37
CA SER A 254 -14.69 -16.74 8.20
C SER A 254 -15.23 -17.52 9.40
N LEU A 255 -15.58 -16.85 10.50
CA LEU A 255 -16.04 -17.47 11.75
C LEU A 255 -17.55 -17.73 11.81
N THR A 256 -18.34 -17.22 10.85
CA THR A 256 -19.82 -17.26 10.91
C THR A 256 -20.47 -18.38 10.10
N THR A 257 -19.69 -19.16 9.34
CA THR A 257 -20.22 -20.21 8.46
C THR A 257 -19.61 -21.56 8.86
N SER A 258 -20.36 -22.64 8.71
CA SER A 258 -20.03 -24.04 9.02
C SER A 258 -18.86 -24.63 8.20
N VAL A 259 -17.75 -23.90 8.10
CA VAL A 259 -16.56 -24.16 7.28
C VAL A 259 -15.40 -24.66 8.16
N GLN A 260 -15.72 -25.26 9.31
CA GLN A 260 -14.73 -25.70 10.31
C GLN A 260 -13.74 -26.77 9.80
N ASN A 261 -13.91 -27.30 8.58
CA ASN A 261 -13.08 -28.36 8.01
C ASN A 261 -12.38 -27.99 6.68
N GLN A 262 -12.42 -26.73 6.22
CA GLN A 262 -11.67 -26.33 5.01
C GLN A 262 -10.39 -25.58 5.38
N HIS A 263 -9.26 -26.07 4.86
CA HIS A 263 -7.96 -25.43 5.06
C HIS A 263 -7.75 -24.22 4.13
N VAL A 264 -8.57 -24.07 3.09
CA VAL A 264 -8.61 -22.90 2.19
C VAL A 264 -9.99 -22.26 2.25
N VAL A 265 -10.04 -20.95 2.51
CA VAL A 265 -11.29 -20.18 2.60
C VAL A 265 -11.18 -18.93 1.73
N ILE A 266 -12.08 -18.80 0.75
CA ILE A 266 -12.30 -17.54 0.02
C ILE A 266 -13.28 -16.70 0.83
N THR A 267 -12.85 -15.51 1.25
CA THR A 267 -13.65 -14.56 2.04
C THR A 267 -14.30 -13.52 1.12
N ASN A 268 -15.24 -12.73 1.64
CA ASN A 268 -15.76 -11.55 0.94
C ASN A 268 -14.92 -10.28 1.20
N ARG A 269 -13.74 -10.43 1.79
CA ARG A 269 -12.90 -9.30 2.18
C ARG A 269 -12.22 -8.69 0.96
N VAL A 270 -12.18 -7.36 0.93
CA VAL A 270 -11.49 -6.58 -0.09
C VAL A 270 -9.98 -6.83 0.06
N PRO A 271 -9.22 -7.02 -1.03
CA PRO A 271 -7.77 -7.09 -0.94
C PRO A 271 -7.19 -5.78 -0.38
N LEU A 272 -6.03 -5.86 0.27
CA LEU A 272 -5.42 -4.72 0.96
C LEU A 272 -4.36 -4.05 0.09
N TYR A 273 -4.46 -2.74 -0.09
CA TYR A 273 -3.37 -1.93 -0.63
C TYR A 273 -2.23 -1.90 0.41
N PHE A 274 -1.05 -2.38 0.03
CA PHE A 274 0.11 -2.47 0.89
C PHE A 274 1.24 -1.57 0.36
N GLN A 275 1.49 -0.47 1.08
CA GLN A 275 2.57 0.46 0.79
C GLN A 275 3.81 0.09 1.59
N HIS A 276 4.96 0.04 0.93
CA HIS A 276 6.27 -0.01 1.57
C HIS A 276 7.25 0.90 0.84
N ASP A 277 8.52 0.89 1.25
CA ASP A 277 9.52 1.87 0.84
C ASP A 277 9.79 1.79 -0.68
N GLY A 278 9.32 2.79 -1.41
CA GLY A 278 9.52 2.94 -2.86
C GLY A 278 8.64 2.06 -3.75
N HIS A 279 7.70 1.27 -3.20
CA HIS A 279 6.81 0.42 -4.00
C HIS A 279 5.50 0.06 -3.27
N SER A 280 4.47 -0.30 -4.03
CA SER A 280 3.19 -0.74 -3.48
C SER A 280 2.73 -2.04 -4.11
N ARG A 281 2.02 -2.86 -3.34
CA ARG A 281 1.49 -4.17 -3.75
C ARG A 281 0.06 -4.36 -3.23
N THR A 282 -0.57 -5.46 -3.64
CA THR A 282 -1.91 -5.84 -3.17
C THR A 282 -1.86 -7.16 -2.42
N ILE A 283 -2.20 -7.18 -1.14
CA ILE A 283 -2.35 -8.41 -0.35
C ILE A 283 -3.73 -9.01 -0.66
N VAL A 284 -3.75 -10.22 -1.21
CA VAL A 284 -4.96 -10.95 -1.59
C VAL A 284 -5.25 -12.15 -0.67
N GLY A 285 -4.42 -12.36 0.34
CA GLY A 285 -4.66 -13.41 1.32
C GLY A 285 -3.50 -13.60 2.28
N ILE A 286 -3.67 -14.55 3.18
CA ILE A 286 -2.72 -14.90 4.23
C ILE A 286 -2.82 -16.39 4.54
N GLN A 287 -1.68 -17.04 4.71
CA GLN A 287 -1.55 -18.43 5.16
C GLN A 287 -1.00 -18.44 6.60
N SER A 288 -1.65 -19.18 7.49
CA SER A 288 -1.17 -19.52 8.82
C SER A 288 -0.63 -20.94 8.81
N ARG A 289 0.64 -21.12 9.19
CA ARG A 289 1.26 -22.43 9.37
C ARG A 289 1.50 -22.68 10.85
N PRO A 290 0.97 -23.77 11.42
CA PRO A 290 1.27 -24.17 12.78
C PRO A 290 2.78 -24.39 12.95
N GLN A 291 3.32 -23.93 14.09
CA GLN A 291 4.73 -24.13 14.45
C GLN A 291 4.84 -24.91 15.74
N LYS A 292 5.97 -25.62 15.92
CA LYS A 292 6.25 -26.42 17.13
C LYS A 292 6.29 -25.60 18.42
N ASN A 293 6.57 -24.30 18.31
CA ASN A 293 6.61 -23.36 19.44
C ASN A 293 5.23 -22.82 19.84
N GLY A 294 4.15 -23.23 19.16
CA GLY A 294 2.78 -22.78 19.40
C GLY A 294 2.42 -21.42 18.80
N VAL A 295 3.37 -20.68 18.23
CA VAL A 295 3.12 -19.38 17.57
C VAL A 295 3.03 -19.61 16.06
N PRO A 296 1.87 -19.38 15.42
CA PRO A 296 1.75 -19.61 13.99
C PRO A 296 2.71 -18.72 13.19
N GLN A 297 3.27 -19.28 12.12
CA GLN A 297 4.00 -18.51 11.12
C GLN A 297 3.02 -18.05 10.04
N TYR A 298 3.06 -16.77 9.70
CA TYR A 298 2.21 -16.20 8.66
C TYR A 298 2.98 -15.95 7.37
N ASN A 299 2.38 -16.32 6.24
CA ASN A 299 2.85 -15.96 4.90
C ASN A 299 1.79 -15.11 4.20
N LEU A 300 2.18 -13.95 3.67
CA LEU A 300 1.27 -13.10 2.90
C LEU A 300 1.20 -13.57 1.44
N LEU A 301 -0.01 -13.56 0.88
CA LEU A 301 -0.23 -13.79 -0.54
C LEU A 301 -0.37 -12.43 -1.22
N ILE A 302 0.61 -12.07 -2.04
CA ILE A 302 0.78 -10.71 -2.57
C ILE A 302 0.78 -10.72 -4.09
N LEU A 303 -0.03 -9.86 -4.69
CA LEU A 303 0.05 -9.50 -6.10
C LEU A 303 0.94 -8.26 -6.25
N ASP A 304 2.01 -8.39 -7.02
CA ASP A 304 2.90 -7.29 -7.37
C ASP A 304 2.56 -6.78 -8.78
N PRO A 305 2.23 -5.49 -8.95
CA PRO A 305 1.99 -4.93 -10.28
C PRO A 305 3.24 -4.93 -11.17
N ALA A 306 4.46 -4.92 -10.61
CA ALA A 306 5.69 -4.96 -11.39
C ALA A 306 5.98 -6.35 -12.01
N HIS A 307 5.26 -7.40 -11.60
CA HIS A 307 5.47 -8.74 -12.12
C HIS A 307 4.75 -8.93 -13.46
N VAL A 308 5.50 -9.26 -14.51
CA VAL A 308 4.96 -9.50 -15.86
C VAL A 308 4.62 -10.98 -16.02
N SER A 309 3.37 -11.28 -16.32
CA SER A 309 2.77 -12.62 -16.37
C SER A 309 3.27 -13.58 -17.47
N ASN A 310 4.33 -13.23 -18.20
CA ASN A 310 5.06 -14.18 -19.07
C ASN A 310 6.06 -15.05 -18.29
N LYS A 311 6.16 -14.85 -16.98
CA LYS A 311 6.84 -15.77 -16.05
C LYS A 311 5.81 -16.23 -15.02
N PRO A 312 5.82 -17.52 -14.61
CA PRO A 312 4.93 -18.00 -13.56
C PRO A 312 5.02 -17.06 -12.37
N ALA A 313 3.87 -16.70 -11.79
CA ALA A 313 3.75 -15.82 -10.64
C ALA A 313 4.88 -16.13 -9.64
N ALA A 314 5.87 -15.26 -9.55
CA ALA A 314 6.89 -15.35 -8.54
C ALA A 314 6.20 -14.94 -7.24
N PHE A 315 5.71 -15.94 -6.52
CA PHE A 315 5.34 -15.78 -5.12
C PHE A 315 6.57 -15.21 -4.42
N PHE A 316 6.51 -13.95 -4.00
CA PHE A 316 7.57 -13.35 -3.22
C PHE A 316 7.48 -13.93 -1.81
N TRP A 317 8.35 -14.89 -1.52
CA TRP A 317 8.65 -15.35 -0.18
C TRP A 317 9.44 -14.23 0.50
N LEU A 318 8.86 -13.58 1.50
CA LEU A 318 9.66 -12.85 2.49
C LEU A 318 10.14 -13.88 3.50
N ASP A 319 11.21 -14.59 3.15
CA ASP A 319 12.05 -15.22 4.17
C ASP A 319 12.78 -14.09 4.90
N TYR A 320 12.56 -13.99 6.20
CA TYR A 320 13.42 -13.22 7.11
C TYR A 320 14.30 -14.17 7.92
#